data_AF-A0A3D3AMU2-F1
#
_entry.id   AF-A0A3D3AMU2-F1
#
_cell.length_a   1.000
_cell.length_b   1.000
_cell.length_c   1.000
_cell.angle_alpha   90.00
_cell.angle_beta   90.00
_cell.angle_gamma   90.00
#
_symmetry.space_group_name_H-M   'P 1'
#
loop_
_entity.id
_entity.type
_entity.pdbx_description
1 polymer ?
#
loop_
_entity_poly.entity_id
_entity_poly.type
_entity_poly.pdbx_seq_one_letter_code
_entity_poly.pdbx_strand_id
1 'polypeptide(L)'
;MARVELQDNWKTEKSESEIREALPLFFKKNKIKIMEETESHLKLKQGSQFLTRLIGGWFVPGAWLPKKISLEIAKEQSGSQITVLIEESLGIGIMDSMFKKKYSAYFETLMEELKKSI
;
A
#
# COMPACT_ATOMS: atom_id res chain seq x y z
N MET A 1 21.85 -1.81 1.34
CA MET A 1 21.01 -0.66 0.94
C MET A 1 19.62 -0.88 1.51
N ALA A 2 19.12 0.04 2.33
CA ALA A 2 17.85 -0.17 3.05
C ALA A 2 16.67 0.11 2.11
N ARG A 3 15.86 -0.92 1.83
CA ARG A 3 14.51 -0.76 1.28
C ARG A 3 13.61 -0.17 2.35
N VAL A 4 12.59 0.57 1.94
CA VAL A 4 11.54 1.05 2.85
C VAL A 4 10.35 0.15 2.68
N GLU A 5 9.94 -0.47 3.77
CA GLU A 5 8.77 -1.31 3.85
C GLU A 5 8.01 -0.99 5.14
N LEU A 6 6.70 -1.20 5.10
CA LEU A 6 5.83 -1.18 6.26
C LEU A 6 4.92 -2.39 6.18
N GLN A 7 4.94 -3.21 7.23
CA GLN A 7 4.05 -4.35 7.37
C GLN A 7 3.16 -4.14 8.59
N ASP A 8 1.88 -4.49 8.46
CA ASP A 8 0.96 -4.55 9.58
C ASP A 8 -0.01 -5.71 9.40
N ASN A 9 -0.55 -6.21 10.51
CA ASN A 9 -1.61 -7.19 10.53
C ASN A 9 -2.58 -6.91 11.68
N TRP A 10 -3.87 -7.03 11.41
CA TRP A 10 -4.91 -6.83 12.41
C TRP A 10 -6.13 -7.69 12.13
N LYS A 11 -6.95 -7.85 13.17
CA LYS A 11 -8.25 -8.53 13.08
C LYS A 11 -9.36 -7.49 12.99
N THR A 12 -10.40 -7.82 12.25
CA THR A 12 -11.66 -7.06 12.18
C THR A 12 -12.83 -8.02 12.33
N GLU A 13 -13.94 -7.51 12.86
CA GLU A 13 -15.21 -8.26 12.97
C GLU A 13 -15.90 -8.41 11.60
N LYS A 14 -15.49 -7.62 10.60
CA LYS A 14 -16.03 -7.71 9.23
C LYS A 14 -15.66 -9.04 8.58
N SER A 15 -16.61 -9.57 7.83
CA SER A 15 -16.39 -10.72 6.94
C SER A 15 -15.51 -10.33 5.75
N GLU A 16 -14.89 -11.34 5.13
CA GLU A 16 -14.09 -11.13 3.92
C GLU A 16 -14.87 -10.41 2.80
N SER A 17 -16.17 -10.73 2.64
CA SER A 17 -17.02 -10.10 1.61
C SER A 17 -17.17 -8.61 1.86
N GLU A 18 -17.46 -8.22 3.10
CA GLU A 18 -17.60 -6.80 3.48
C GLU A 18 -16.28 -6.03 3.28
N ILE A 19 -15.15 -6.66 3.58
CA ILE A 19 -13.83 -6.07 3.33
C ILE A 19 -13.62 -5.86 1.83
N ARG A 20 -13.89 -6.88 1.02
CA ARG A 20 -13.76 -6.82 -0.45
C ARG A 20 -14.67 -5.79 -1.08
N GLU A 21 -15.84 -5.52 -0.51
CA GLU A 21 -16.74 -4.45 -0.96
C GLU A 21 -16.23 -3.05 -0.61
N ALA A 22 -15.53 -2.89 0.51
CA ALA A 22 -14.97 -1.60 0.94
C ALA A 22 -13.69 -1.20 0.17
N LEU A 23 -12.86 -2.19 -0.19
CA LEU A 23 -11.55 -1.98 -0.82
C LEU A 23 -11.58 -1.17 -2.13
N PRO A 24 -12.52 -1.36 -3.08
CA PRO A 24 -12.57 -0.58 -4.32
C PRO A 24 -12.66 0.93 -4.10
N LEU A 25 -13.41 1.38 -3.09
CA LEU A 25 -13.53 2.80 -2.76
C LEU A 25 -12.20 3.36 -2.24
N PHE A 26 -11.54 2.62 -1.34
CA PHE A 26 -10.22 2.95 -0.85
C PHE A 26 -9.19 3.02 -1.98
N PHE A 27 -9.18 2.04 -2.88
CA PHE A 27 -8.26 2.00 -4.02
C PHE A 27 -8.48 3.17 -4.97
N LYS A 28 -9.74 3.49 -5.29
CA LYS A 28 -10.09 4.62 -6.15
C LYS A 28 -9.65 5.95 -5.54
N LYS A 29 -9.94 6.18 -4.24
CA LYS A 29 -9.53 7.39 -3.51
C LYS A 29 -8.01 7.59 -3.57
N ASN A 30 -7.25 6.51 -3.36
CA ASN A 30 -5.79 6.55 -3.30
C ASN A 30 -5.11 6.32 -4.65
N LYS A 31 -5.84 6.19 -5.76
CA LYS A 31 -5.29 5.89 -7.11
C LYS A 31 -4.41 4.62 -7.12
N ILE A 32 -4.80 3.63 -6.34
CA ILE A 32 -4.15 2.31 -6.28
C ILE A 32 -4.74 1.45 -7.41
N LYS A 33 -3.88 0.69 -8.09
CA LYS A 33 -4.27 -0.24 -9.15
C LYS A 33 -4.06 -1.67 -8.70
N ILE A 34 -5.03 -2.54 -8.96
CA ILE A 34 -4.90 -3.98 -8.80
C ILE A 34 -4.02 -4.50 -9.96
N MET A 35 -3.00 -5.28 -9.62
CA MET A 35 -2.09 -5.92 -10.58
C MET A 35 -2.42 -7.40 -10.72
N GLU A 36 -2.65 -8.09 -9.60
CA GLU A 36 -3.06 -9.49 -9.53
C GLU A 36 -4.08 -9.64 -8.39
N GLU A 37 -5.09 -10.47 -8.59
CA GLU A 37 -6.13 -10.76 -7.61
C GLU A 37 -6.40 -12.26 -7.59
N THR A 38 -6.40 -12.83 -6.38
CA THR A 38 -6.83 -14.19 -6.07
C THR A 38 -7.86 -14.17 -4.96
N GLU A 39 -8.40 -15.34 -4.60
CA GLU A 39 -9.41 -15.48 -3.55
C GLU A 39 -8.97 -14.98 -2.17
N SER A 40 -7.68 -14.96 -1.84
CA SER A 40 -7.21 -14.46 -0.53
C SER A 40 -6.16 -13.37 -0.63
N HIS A 41 -5.66 -13.06 -1.83
CA HIS A 41 -4.51 -12.18 -2.01
C HIS A 41 -4.73 -11.15 -3.11
N LEU A 42 -4.33 -9.91 -2.84
CA LEU A 42 -4.32 -8.81 -3.79
C LEU A 42 -2.90 -8.25 -3.88
N LYS A 43 -2.35 -8.22 -5.09
CA LYS A 43 -1.14 -7.44 -5.40
C LYS A 43 -1.56 -6.15 -6.05
N LEU A 44 -1.14 -5.04 -5.46
CA LEU A 44 -1.52 -3.70 -5.87
C LEU A 44 -0.28 -2.86 -6.14
N LYS A 45 -0.48 -1.78 -6.89
CA LYS A 45 0.55 -0.80 -7.22
C LYS A 45 0.00 0.61 -7.09
N GLN A 46 0.84 1.53 -6.60
CA GLN A 46 0.55 2.96 -6.61
C GLN A 46 1.77 3.74 -7.09
N GLY A 47 1.54 4.91 -7.70
CA GLY A 47 2.59 5.78 -8.20
C GLY A 47 3.25 5.30 -9.50
N SER A 48 4.23 6.06 -9.98
CA SER A 48 4.93 5.77 -11.24
C SER A 48 6.41 6.09 -11.14
N GLN A 49 7.24 5.09 -11.45
CA GLN A 49 8.70 5.23 -11.50
C GLN A 49 9.13 6.19 -12.61
N PHE A 50 8.44 6.16 -13.75
CA PHE A 50 8.72 7.04 -14.88
C PHE A 50 8.44 8.51 -14.53
N LEU A 51 7.28 8.80 -13.93
CA LEU A 51 6.94 10.17 -13.52
C LEU A 51 7.89 10.69 -12.44
N THR A 52 8.29 9.84 -11.50
CA THR A 52 9.22 10.21 -10.42
C THR A 52 10.61 10.54 -10.95
N ARG A 53 11.05 9.87 -12.03
CA ARG A 53 12.31 10.18 -12.72
C ARG A 53 12.25 11.46 -13.54
N LEU A 54 11.13 11.75 -14.21
CA LEU A 54 10.99 12.93 -15.06
C LEU A 54 10.89 14.25 -14.29
N ILE A 55 10.18 14.26 -13.15
CA ILE A 55 9.87 15.50 -12.42
C ILE A 55 10.99 15.86 -11.43
N GLY A 56 11.95 14.96 -11.22
CA GLY A 56 12.90 15.04 -10.12
C GLY A 56 12.18 14.78 -8.79
N GLY A 57 12.44 13.63 -8.16
CA GLY A 57 11.64 13.17 -7.03
C GLY A 57 11.68 14.05 -5.76
N TRP A 58 12.47 15.13 -5.77
CA TRP A 58 12.50 16.14 -4.70
C TRP A 58 11.15 16.85 -4.52
N PHE A 59 10.41 17.13 -5.59
CA PHE A 59 9.12 17.83 -5.55
C PHE A 59 7.90 16.90 -5.59
N VAL A 60 8.12 15.59 -5.68
CA VAL A 60 7.04 14.61 -5.82
C VAL A 60 6.44 14.26 -4.44
N PRO A 61 5.10 14.33 -4.27
CA PRO A 61 4.42 13.88 -3.06
C PRO A 61 4.57 12.36 -2.85
N GLY A 62 4.57 11.89 -1.59
CA GLY A 62 4.71 10.46 -1.26
C GLY A 62 3.66 9.54 -1.93
N ALA A 63 2.46 10.06 -2.16
CA ALA A 63 1.39 9.36 -2.88
C ALA A 63 1.78 8.96 -4.32
N TRP A 64 2.63 9.76 -4.97
CA TRP A 64 3.03 9.56 -6.36
C TRP A 64 4.28 8.70 -6.50
N LEU A 65 5.01 8.51 -5.39
CA LEU A 65 6.17 7.65 -5.36
C LEU A 65 5.75 6.19 -5.62
N PRO A 66 6.49 5.47 -6.48
CA PRO A 66 6.17 4.12 -6.88
C PRO A 66 6.31 3.15 -5.69
N LYS A 67 5.31 2.30 -5.53
CA LYS A 67 5.27 1.28 -4.47
C LYS A 67 4.36 0.13 -4.85
N LYS A 68 4.61 -0.99 -4.19
CA LYS A 68 3.83 -2.21 -4.25
C LYS A 68 3.11 -2.39 -2.91
N ILE A 69 1.90 -2.93 -2.97
CA ILE A 69 1.13 -3.26 -1.78
C ILE A 69 0.65 -4.70 -1.95
N SER A 70 0.97 -5.56 -1.00
CA SER A 70 0.46 -6.92 -0.91
C SER A 70 -0.57 -6.94 0.21
N LEU A 71 -1.78 -7.35 -0.09
CA LEU A 71 -2.87 -7.46 0.88
C LEU A 71 -3.38 -8.89 0.89
N GLU A 72 -3.46 -9.48 2.08
CA GLU A 72 -4.01 -10.81 2.30
C GLU A 72 -5.17 -10.73 3.27
N ILE A 73 -6.26 -11.43 2.96
CA ILE A 73 -7.45 -11.53 3.81
C ILE A 73 -7.66 -13.01 4.12
N ALA A 74 -7.61 -13.36 5.40
CA ALA A 74 -7.88 -14.71 5.87
C ALA A 74 -9.16 -14.71 6.71
N LYS A 75 -10.06 -15.65 6.42
CA LYS A 75 -11.28 -15.85 7.20
C LYS A 75 -10.95 -16.39 8.58
N GLU A 76 -11.60 -15.86 9.60
CA GLU A 76 -11.48 -16.28 10.99
C GLU A 76 -12.87 -16.58 11.58
N GLN A 77 -12.94 -17.27 12.71
CA GLN A 77 -14.24 -17.67 13.30
C GLN A 77 -15.17 -16.49 13.62
N SER A 78 -14.61 -15.32 13.98
CA SER A 78 -15.34 -14.12 14.39
C SER A 78 -15.11 -12.91 13.48
N GLY A 79 -14.68 -13.13 12.23
CA GLY A 79 -14.43 -12.04 11.28
C GLY A 79 -13.33 -12.38 10.29
N SER A 80 -12.36 -11.49 10.12
CA SER A 80 -11.21 -11.72 9.22
C SER A 80 -9.91 -11.13 9.77
N GLN A 81 -8.81 -11.78 9.45
CA GLN A 81 -7.45 -11.29 9.64
C GLN A 81 -7.00 -10.63 8.34
N ILE A 82 -6.48 -9.41 8.43
CA ILE A 82 -5.91 -8.68 7.30
C ILE A 82 -4.41 -8.54 7.52
N THR A 83 -3.63 -8.89 6.51
CA THR A 83 -2.18 -8.67 6.49
C THR A 83 -1.83 -7.77 5.31
N VAL A 84 -1.08 -6.71 5.57
CA VAL A 84 -0.67 -5.75 4.56
C VAL A 84 0.83 -5.55 4.60
N LEU A 85 1.45 -5.57 3.44
CA LEU A 85 2.85 -5.21 3.22
C LEU A 85 2.91 -4.12 2.16
N ILE A 86 3.52 -2.99 2.50
CA ILE A 86 3.77 -1.87 1.58
C ILE A 86 5.28 -1.78 1.36
N GLU A 87 5.72 -1.84 0.11
CA GLU A 87 7.14 -1.79 -0.27
C GLU A 87 7.40 -0.67 -1.26
N GLU A 88 8.50 0.07 -1.06
CA GLU A 88 9.02 0.97 -2.09
C GLU A 88 9.39 0.20 -3.37
N SER A 89 9.22 0.82 -4.52
CA SER A 89 9.63 0.23 -5.79
C SER A 89 10.34 1.23 -6.71
N LEU A 90 11.11 2.16 -6.14
CA LEU A 90 11.82 3.20 -6.88
C LEU A 90 13.06 2.62 -7.59
N GLY A 91 13.64 1.56 -7.03
CA GLY A 91 14.81 0.86 -7.55
C GLY A 91 16.12 1.30 -6.88
N ILE A 92 17.19 0.58 -7.23
CA ILE A 92 18.52 0.72 -6.61
C ILE A 92 19.16 2.05 -7.04
N GLY A 93 19.79 2.76 -6.09
CA GLY A 93 20.60 3.96 -6.35
C GLY A 93 19.87 5.32 -6.29
N ILE A 94 18.55 5.34 -6.04
CA ILE A 94 17.74 6.58 -5.93
C ILE A 94 17.27 6.81 -4.48
N MET A 95 17.44 5.83 -3.59
CA MET A 95 16.97 5.90 -2.20
C MET A 95 17.93 6.72 -1.33
N ASP A 96 17.67 8.02 -1.21
CA ASP A 96 18.31 8.90 -0.24
C ASP A 96 17.51 8.98 1.08
N SER A 97 18.07 9.70 2.06
CA SER A 97 17.43 9.89 3.38
C SER A 97 16.10 10.64 3.32
N MET A 98 15.89 11.49 2.31
CA MET A 98 14.68 12.27 2.12
C MET A 98 13.57 11.41 1.50
N PHE A 99 13.85 10.62 0.47
CA PHE A 99 12.91 9.63 -0.06
C PHE A 99 12.50 8.63 1.01
N LYS A 100 13.45 8.17 1.82
CA LYS A 100 13.15 7.26 2.93
C LYS A 100 12.12 7.84 3.89
N LYS A 101 12.29 9.11 4.29
CA LYS A 101 11.33 9.81 5.15
C LYS A 101 9.96 9.98 4.48
N LYS A 102 9.92 10.38 3.21
CA LYS A 102 8.68 10.54 2.44
C LYS A 102 7.91 9.22 2.32
N TYR A 103 8.61 8.13 2.02
CA TYR A 103 8.01 6.80 1.95
C TYR A 103 7.45 6.38 3.30
N SER A 104 8.25 6.46 4.36
CA SER A 104 7.83 6.03 5.70
C SER A 104 6.59 6.78 6.18
N ALA A 105 6.61 8.11 6.09
CA ALA A 105 5.46 8.94 6.51
C ALA A 105 4.20 8.67 5.67
N TYR A 106 4.35 8.45 4.37
CA TYR A 106 3.20 8.13 3.52
C TYR A 106 2.67 6.72 3.77
N PHE A 107 3.55 5.74 4.04
CA PHE A 107 3.14 4.35 4.32
C PHE A 107 2.31 4.29 5.60
N GLU A 108 2.76 4.98 6.65
CA GLU A 108 2.00 5.10 7.91
C GLU A 108 0.61 5.71 7.66
N THR A 109 0.56 6.84 6.94
CA THR A 109 -0.71 7.51 6.59
C THR A 109 -1.63 6.57 5.82
N LEU A 110 -1.10 5.87 4.82
CA LEU A 110 -1.87 4.96 3.97
C LEU A 110 -2.40 3.75 4.74
N MET A 111 -1.58 3.20 5.65
CA MET A 111 -1.98 2.08 6.52
C MET A 111 -3.12 2.49 7.45
N GLU A 112 -3.01 3.66 8.07
CA GLU A 112 -4.04 4.17 8.97
C GLU A 112 -5.35 4.51 8.23
N GLU A 113 -5.27 5.02 7.00
CA GLU A 113 -6.46 5.20 6.17
C GLU A 113 -7.11 3.88 5.78
N LEU A 114 -6.31 2.84 5.49
CA LEU A 114 -6.82 1.52 5.15
C LEU A 114 -7.56 0.91 6.34
N LYS A 115 -6.96 0.94 7.54
CA LYS A 115 -7.60 0.48 8.78
C LYS A 115 -8.93 1.16 9.04
N LYS A 116 -9.04 2.46 8.80
CA LYS A 116 -10.29 3.23 8.96
C LYS A 116 -11.36 2.92 7.91
N SER A 117 -10.95 2.41 6.75
CA SER A 117 -11.87 2.04 5.68
C SER A 117 -12.45 0.63 5.84
N ILE A 118 -11.81 -0.18 6.69
CA ILE A 118 -12.17 -1.57 7.00
C ILE A 118 -12.70 -1.66 8.43
#